data_AF-A0A958UXS9-F1
#
_entry.id   AF-A0A958UXS9-F1
#
_cell.length_a   1.000
_cell.length_b   1.000
_cell.length_c   1.000
_cell.angle_alpha   90.00
_cell.angle_beta   90.00
_cell.angle_gamma   90.00
#
_symmetry.space_group_name_H-M   'P 1'
#
loop_
_entity.id
_entity.type
_entity.pdbx_description
1 polymer ?
#
loop_
_entity_poly.entity_id
_entity_poly.type
_entity_poly.pdbx_seq_one_letter_code
_entity_poly.pdbx_strand_id
1 'polypeptide(L)'
;MQGYIIRVGTKSPAKAIVAVPDKDTGLPTGDQTEVFRSVGSHNLLNRARVWARRVKPDGLLPTENGVERSLEVTDKEYKGDLEFLDWGDNKVGAQALEIRFLDQSSSLDYDYQRTVQRIETKVEDGSDYILLNPGENKFDQEKEKRKVQFLRVHPGNFNSKSKNPNPQIKGFVYKEVTVKDENVAYVAHKESSLEAGLFVKGLATDDKKIANLFEIFEGYGLTFGDVNYLSSPTDKYKALLNATEVDPEGFFKLVSRYKKELYDKFQYADSFRALDLSKEGNIGLSVNGKVNLVFQNVPEKGKKMIDWVTENFADPVVFEKIKHFNSLCEKLK
;
A
#
# COMPACT_ATOMS: atom_id res chain seq x y z
N MET A 1 9.58 19.59 -11.04
CA MET A 1 8.44 19.68 -11.97
C MET A 1 7.33 18.78 -11.44
N GLN A 2 6.12 19.31 -11.25
CA GLN A 2 4.98 18.53 -10.78
C GLN A 2 4.45 17.67 -11.94
N GLY A 3 4.77 16.38 -11.95
CA GLY A 3 4.18 15.43 -12.88
C GLY A 3 2.70 15.20 -12.57
N TYR A 4 1.89 14.86 -13.58
CA TYR A 4 0.55 14.31 -13.35
C TYR A 4 0.68 12.81 -13.11
N ILE A 5 0.18 12.33 -11.97
CA ILE A 5 0.31 10.93 -11.57
C ILE A 5 -1.08 10.33 -11.41
N ILE A 6 -1.29 9.17 -12.02
CA ILE A 6 -2.49 8.35 -11.79
C ILE A 6 -2.08 6.98 -11.27
N ARG A 7 -2.99 6.35 -10.51
CA ARG A 7 -2.81 4.98 -10.01
C ARG A 7 -3.90 4.06 -10.56
N VAL A 8 -3.47 2.95 -11.17
CA VAL A 8 -4.30 1.94 -11.82
C VAL A 8 -4.28 0.67 -10.98
N GLY A 9 -5.45 0.18 -10.56
CA GLY A 9 -5.59 -1.02 -9.71
C GLY A 9 -5.10 -0.85 -8.26
N THR A 10 -5.15 -1.93 -7.49
CA THR A 10 -4.54 -2.05 -6.15
C THR A 10 -3.04 -2.34 -6.26
N LYS A 11 -2.22 -1.97 -5.25
CA LYS A 11 -0.79 -2.36 -5.14
C LYS A 11 -0.70 -3.88 -5.33
N SER A 12 -0.42 -4.33 -6.55
CA SER A 12 -0.01 -5.70 -6.79
C SER A 12 1.50 -5.71 -6.67
N PRO A 13 2.08 -6.60 -5.86
CA PRO A 13 3.52 -6.69 -5.78
C PRO A 13 4.05 -7.04 -7.17
N ALA A 14 4.99 -6.23 -7.67
CA ALA A 14 5.62 -6.42 -8.98
C ALA A 14 6.37 -7.76 -9.07
N LYS A 15 6.69 -8.33 -7.91
CA LYS A 15 7.33 -9.62 -7.71
C LYS A 15 6.37 -10.55 -6.97
N ALA A 16 6.18 -11.75 -7.50
CA ALA A 16 5.63 -12.86 -6.76
C ALA A 16 6.68 -13.96 -6.70
N ILE A 17 6.77 -14.63 -5.55
CA ILE A 17 7.63 -15.80 -5.40
C ILE A 17 6.73 -17.00 -5.68
N VAL A 18 7.04 -17.75 -6.74
CA VAL A 18 6.42 -19.05 -6.98
C VAL A 18 7.37 -20.09 -6.40
N ALA A 19 6.88 -20.81 -5.40
CA ALA A 19 7.56 -21.97 -4.84
C ALA A 19 6.55 -23.06 -4.54
N VAL A 20 7.03 -24.28 -4.36
CA VAL A 20 6.19 -25.41 -3.94
C VAL A 20 5.87 -25.21 -2.45
N PRO A 21 4.59 -25.06 -2.06
CA PRO A 21 4.25 -24.94 -0.65
C PRO A 21 4.50 -26.28 0.04
N ASP A 22 5.23 -26.23 1.15
CA ASP A 22 5.38 -27.34 2.07
C ASP A 22 4.01 -27.77 2.60
N LYS A 23 3.77 -29.08 2.64
CA LYS A 23 2.45 -29.63 2.98
C LYS A 23 2.07 -29.42 4.45
N ASP A 24 3.05 -29.27 5.33
CA ASP A 24 2.81 -29.22 6.78
C ASP A 24 2.81 -27.77 7.30
N THR A 25 3.59 -26.88 6.68
CA THR A 25 3.79 -25.50 7.12
C THR A 25 3.17 -24.46 6.19
N GLY A 26 2.84 -24.82 4.94
CA GLY A 26 2.35 -23.88 3.92
C GLY A 26 3.41 -22.87 3.42
N LEU A 27 4.67 -23.01 3.86
CA LEU A 27 5.77 -22.14 3.48
C LEU A 27 6.41 -22.58 2.15
N PRO A 28 6.99 -21.66 1.37
CA PRO A 28 7.67 -21.99 0.12
C PRO A 28 8.91 -22.88 0.35
N THR A 29 8.98 -24.01 -0.35
CA THR A 29 10.12 -24.96 -0.34
C THR A 29 10.63 -25.23 -1.77
N GLY A 30 11.92 -25.59 -1.86
CA GLY A 30 12.61 -25.84 -3.13
C GLY A 30 13.13 -24.57 -3.82
N ASP A 31 13.53 -24.71 -5.09
CA ASP A 31 13.99 -23.59 -5.91
C ASP A 31 12.88 -22.56 -6.08
N GLN A 32 13.13 -21.36 -5.56
CA GLN A 32 12.21 -20.24 -5.67
C GLN A 32 12.39 -19.57 -7.03
N THR A 33 11.30 -19.47 -7.79
CA THR A 33 11.32 -18.65 -9.00
C THR A 33 10.71 -17.30 -8.68
N GLU A 34 11.51 -16.24 -8.74
CA GLU A 34 10.98 -14.89 -8.82
C GLU A 34 10.24 -14.76 -10.16
N VAL A 35 8.91 -14.73 -10.09
CA VAL A 35 8.09 -14.38 -11.24
C VAL A 35 7.64 -12.94 -11.12
N PHE A 36 7.85 -12.18 -12.18
CA PHE A 36 7.19 -10.90 -12.30
C PHE A 36 5.74 -11.21 -12.61
N ARG A 37 4.84 -10.80 -11.69
CA ARG A 37 3.42 -10.86 -11.99
C ARG A 37 3.18 -9.79 -13.03
N SER A 38 3.19 -10.18 -14.31
CA SER A 38 2.64 -9.38 -15.39
C SER A 38 1.14 -9.29 -15.11
N VAL A 39 0.76 -8.35 -14.24
CA VAL A 39 -0.61 -7.90 -14.19
C VAL A 39 -0.80 -7.25 -15.55
N GLY A 40 -1.69 -7.81 -16.37
CA GLY A 40 -1.92 -7.34 -17.73
C GLY A 40 -2.08 -5.81 -17.76
N SER A 41 -1.57 -5.18 -18.80
CA SER A 41 -1.77 -3.76 -19.04
C SER A 41 -3.27 -3.45 -19.12
N HIS A 42 -3.69 -2.34 -18.53
CA HIS A 42 -5.07 -1.89 -18.62
C HIS A 42 -5.23 -1.07 -19.90
N ASN A 43 -6.10 -1.53 -20.80
CA ASN A 43 -6.43 -0.79 -22.00
C ASN A 43 -7.57 0.17 -21.70
N LEU A 44 -7.25 1.46 -21.59
CA LEU A 44 -8.25 2.51 -21.46
C LEU A 44 -8.76 2.86 -22.85
N LEU A 45 -10.07 2.80 -23.09
CA LEU A 45 -10.65 3.27 -24.35
C LEU A 45 -10.23 4.71 -24.61
N ASN A 46 -9.70 4.97 -25.79
CA ASN A 46 -9.20 6.29 -26.18
C ASN A 46 -10.33 7.23 -26.67
N ARG A 47 -11.57 6.89 -26.32
CA ARG A 47 -12.81 7.58 -26.69
C ARG A 47 -13.75 7.59 -25.50
N ALA A 48 -14.32 8.75 -25.20
CA ALA A 48 -15.19 8.91 -24.05
C ALA A 48 -16.28 9.94 -24.29
N ARG A 49 -17.39 9.79 -23.58
CA ARG A 49 -18.45 10.79 -23.52
C ARG A 49 -18.36 11.56 -22.21
N VAL A 50 -18.27 12.87 -22.30
CA VAL A 50 -18.08 13.77 -21.16
C VAL A 50 -18.98 14.99 -21.27
N TRP A 51 -19.28 15.63 -20.13
CA TRP A 51 -19.98 16.90 -20.11
C TRP A 51 -19.01 18.04 -20.38
N ALA A 52 -19.27 18.80 -21.44
CA ALA A 52 -18.42 19.90 -21.88
C ALA A 52 -19.20 20.88 -22.75
N ARG A 53 -18.59 22.03 -23.04
CA ARG A 53 -19.05 22.95 -24.08
C ARG A 53 -17.89 23.33 -25.01
N ARG A 54 -18.24 23.64 -26.26
CA ARG A 54 -17.31 24.15 -27.26
C ARG A 54 -17.04 25.62 -26.98
N VAL A 55 -15.77 26.01 -26.97
CA VAL A 55 -15.31 27.37 -26.69
C VAL A 55 -14.36 27.84 -27.77
N LYS A 56 -14.14 29.16 -27.84
CA LYS A 56 -13.05 29.73 -28.64
C LYS A 56 -11.68 29.39 -28.01
N PRO A 57 -10.56 29.59 -28.72
CA PRO A 57 -9.22 29.35 -28.18
C PRO A 57 -8.88 30.13 -26.89
N ASP A 58 -9.58 31.23 -26.63
CA ASP A 58 -9.46 32.02 -25.40
C ASP A 58 -10.27 31.44 -24.22
N GLY A 59 -11.01 30.36 -24.44
CA GLY A 59 -11.87 29.71 -23.45
C GLY A 59 -13.25 30.33 -23.30
N LEU A 60 -13.60 31.34 -24.11
CA LEU A 60 -14.87 32.07 -24.01
C LEU A 60 -15.86 31.65 -25.10
N LEU A 61 -17.14 31.94 -24.87
CA LEU A 61 -18.18 31.83 -25.88
C LEU A 61 -18.28 33.12 -26.72
N PRO A 62 -18.74 33.03 -27.98
CA PRO A 62 -19.14 34.21 -28.73
C PRO A 62 -20.36 34.86 -28.07
N THR A 63 -20.41 36.18 -28.16
CA THR A 63 -21.51 36.98 -27.61
C THR A 63 -22.25 37.64 -28.76
N GLU A 64 -23.57 37.44 -28.82
CA GLU A 64 -24.46 38.13 -29.75
C GLU A 64 -25.42 39.00 -28.93
N ASN A 65 -25.43 40.31 -29.19
CA ASN A 65 -26.25 41.28 -28.45
C ASN A 65 -26.09 41.24 -26.92
N GLY A 66 -24.89 40.92 -26.43
CA GLY A 66 -24.60 40.83 -24.99
C GLY A 66 -24.96 39.48 -24.36
N VAL A 67 -25.46 38.50 -25.12
CA VAL A 67 -25.83 37.16 -24.63
C VAL A 67 -24.85 36.12 -25.21
N GLU A 68 -24.35 35.22 -24.35
CA GLU A 68 -23.51 34.10 -24.80
C GLU A 68 -24.29 33.18 -25.75
N ARG A 69 -23.66 32.81 -26.87
CA ARG A 69 -24.17 31.85 -27.85
C ARG A 69 -23.34 30.57 -27.80
N SER A 70 -23.98 29.41 -27.91
CA SER A 70 -23.29 28.13 -28.07
C SER A 70 -22.52 28.07 -29.39
N LEU A 71 -21.29 27.53 -29.35
CA LEU A 71 -20.49 27.26 -30.54
C LEU A 71 -20.81 25.87 -31.10
N GLU A 72 -20.97 25.80 -32.42
CA GLU A 72 -21.07 24.54 -33.15
C GLU A 72 -19.80 24.25 -33.96
N VAL A 73 -19.59 22.99 -34.34
CA VAL A 73 -18.37 22.58 -35.08
C VAL A 73 -18.24 23.28 -36.43
N THR A 74 -19.38 23.64 -37.03
CA THR A 74 -19.45 24.34 -38.32
C THR A 74 -19.12 25.83 -38.20
N ASP A 75 -19.06 26.38 -37.00
CA ASP A 75 -18.79 27.81 -36.79
C ASP A 75 -17.33 28.13 -37.11
N LYS A 76 -17.09 29.18 -37.90
CA LYS A 76 -15.74 29.57 -38.36
C LYS A 76 -14.79 29.92 -37.22
N GLU A 77 -15.34 30.42 -36.12
CA GLU A 77 -14.62 30.81 -34.91
C GLU A 77 -14.14 29.59 -34.10
N TYR A 78 -14.76 28.43 -34.29
CA TYR A 78 -14.42 27.23 -33.55
C TYR A 78 -13.11 26.61 -34.05
N LYS A 79 -12.22 26.23 -33.11
CA LYS A 79 -10.89 25.66 -33.41
C LYS A 79 -10.61 24.34 -32.68
N GLY A 80 -11.64 23.71 -32.13
CA GLY A 80 -11.51 22.41 -31.46
C GLY A 80 -11.29 22.50 -29.94
N ASP A 81 -11.43 23.67 -29.34
CA ASP A 81 -11.23 23.86 -27.89
C ASP A 81 -12.49 23.51 -27.09
N LEU A 82 -12.31 22.92 -25.91
CA LEU A 82 -13.40 22.47 -25.05
C LEU A 82 -13.21 22.99 -23.61
N GLU A 83 -14.28 23.49 -23.02
CA GLU A 83 -14.38 23.67 -21.57
C GLU A 83 -15.09 22.45 -20.98
N PHE A 84 -14.38 21.69 -20.15
CA PHE A 84 -14.95 20.54 -19.44
C PHE A 84 -15.69 21.00 -18.20
N LEU A 85 -16.90 20.45 -18.01
CA LEU A 85 -17.84 20.89 -16.99
C LEU A 85 -18.21 19.73 -16.07
N ASP A 86 -18.79 20.05 -14.91
CA ASP A 86 -19.41 19.04 -14.06
C ASP A 86 -20.63 18.45 -14.77
N TRP A 87 -20.87 17.15 -14.63
CA TRP A 87 -21.96 16.50 -15.35
C TRP A 87 -23.32 17.08 -14.96
N GLY A 88 -24.08 17.51 -15.97
CA GLY A 88 -25.39 18.14 -15.77
C GLY A 88 -25.34 19.65 -15.50
N ASP A 89 -24.17 20.29 -15.59
CA ASP A 89 -24.04 21.74 -15.60
C ASP A 89 -24.92 22.35 -16.72
N ASN A 90 -25.61 23.44 -16.40
CA ASN A 90 -26.59 24.12 -17.25
C ASN A 90 -26.05 25.39 -17.94
N LYS A 91 -24.73 25.62 -17.91
CA LYS A 91 -24.07 26.66 -18.72
C LYS A 91 -24.49 26.58 -20.19
N VAL A 92 -24.54 27.73 -20.86
CA VAL A 92 -24.87 27.81 -22.28
C VAL A 92 -23.91 26.94 -23.09
N GLY A 93 -24.48 26.10 -23.97
CA GLY A 93 -23.73 25.15 -24.81
C GLY A 93 -23.23 23.90 -24.10
N ALA A 94 -23.51 23.72 -22.80
CA ALA A 94 -23.14 22.52 -22.06
C ALA A 94 -23.95 21.31 -22.54
N GLN A 95 -23.25 20.27 -22.96
CA GLN A 95 -23.86 19.04 -23.44
C GLN A 95 -22.91 17.85 -23.30
N ALA A 96 -23.44 16.64 -23.49
CA ALA A 96 -22.64 15.42 -23.48
C ALA A 96 -21.92 15.26 -24.84
N LEU A 97 -20.68 15.73 -24.90
CA LEU A 97 -19.81 15.67 -26.07
C LEU A 97 -18.94 14.40 -26.07
N GLU A 98 -18.58 13.99 -27.27
CA GLU A 98 -17.64 12.90 -27.47
C GLU A 98 -16.23 13.44 -27.64
N ILE A 99 -15.31 12.88 -26.87
CA ILE A 99 -13.90 13.20 -26.93
C ILE A 99 -13.06 12.00 -27.32
N ARG A 100 -11.96 12.28 -28.01
CA ARG A 100 -10.96 11.28 -28.40
C ARG A 100 -9.58 11.90 -28.29
N PHE A 101 -8.64 11.21 -27.66
CA PHE A 101 -7.25 11.65 -27.66
C PHE A 101 -6.52 11.05 -28.87
N LEU A 102 -5.77 11.85 -29.60
CA LEU A 102 -4.89 11.40 -30.68
C LEU A 102 -3.61 12.21 -30.61
N ASP A 103 -2.46 11.55 -30.71
CA ASP A 103 -1.17 12.22 -30.62
C ASP A 103 -1.01 13.30 -31.71
N GLN A 104 -1.49 13.02 -32.92
CA GLN A 104 -1.43 13.96 -34.04
C GLN A 104 -2.46 15.11 -34.00
N SER A 105 -3.48 15.04 -33.14
CA SER A 105 -4.52 16.09 -33.08
C SER A 105 -4.23 17.10 -31.99
N SER A 106 -4.45 18.38 -32.30
CA SER A 106 -4.43 19.48 -31.33
C SER A 106 -5.70 19.59 -30.47
N SER A 107 -6.76 18.86 -30.80
CA SER A 107 -8.09 18.95 -30.16
C SER A 107 -8.47 17.62 -29.52
N LEU A 108 -9.32 17.66 -28.49
CA LEU A 108 -9.99 16.47 -27.96
C LEU A 108 -11.42 16.28 -28.52
N ASP A 109 -12.00 17.27 -29.20
CA ASP A 109 -13.35 17.17 -29.77
C ASP A 109 -13.34 16.21 -30.97
N TYR A 110 -14.05 15.09 -30.81
CA TYR A 110 -14.13 14.04 -31.82
C TYR A 110 -14.76 14.55 -33.14
N ASP A 111 -15.79 15.38 -33.06
CA ASP A 111 -16.45 15.92 -34.25
C ASP A 111 -15.55 16.89 -35.00
N TYR A 112 -14.77 17.71 -34.28
CA TYR A 112 -13.79 18.60 -34.90
C TYR A 112 -12.69 17.82 -35.62
N GLN A 113 -12.15 16.78 -34.96
CA GLN A 113 -11.15 15.90 -35.56
C GLN A 113 -11.65 15.25 -36.85
N ARG A 114 -12.92 14.82 -36.87
CA ARG A 114 -13.54 14.14 -38.00
C ARG A 114 -13.91 15.10 -39.14
N THR A 115 -14.52 16.24 -38.83
CA THR A 115 -15.13 17.11 -39.85
C THR A 115 -14.19 18.20 -40.35
N VAL A 116 -13.41 18.82 -39.45
CA VAL A 116 -12.50 19.92 -39.78
C VAL A 116 -11.10 19.41 -40.07
N GLN A 117 -10.54 18.58 -39.19
CA GLN A 117 -9.19 18.03 -39.39
C GLN A 117 -9.19 16.82 -40.34
N ARG A 118 -10.36 16.21 -40.59
CA ARG A 118 -10.54 15.05 -41.48
C ARG A 118 -9.61 13.88 -41.15
N ILE A 119 -9.41 13.63 -39.86
CA ILE A 119 -8.57 12.53 -39.38
C ILE A 119 -9.40 11.23 -39.40
N GLU A 120 -9.11 10.39 -40.37
CA GLU A 120 -9.59 9.00 -40.43
C GLU A 120 -8.56 8.07 -39.77
N THR A 121 -8.99 7.29 -38.79
CA THR A 121 -8.15 6.29 -38.09
C THR A 121 -8.70 4.91 -38.38
N LYS A 122 -7.85 3.94 -38.76
CA LYS A 122 -8.24 2.54 -38.89
C LYS A 122 -8.03 1.82 -37.55
N VAL A 123 -8.84 0.81 -37.27
CA VAL A 123 -8.76 -0.03 -36.04
C VAL A 123 -7.38 -0.69 -35.90
N GLU A 124 -6.70 -0.96 -37.02
CA GLU A 124 -5.37 -1.58 -37.06
C GLU A 124 -4.23 -0.66 -36.61
N ASP A 125 -4.48 0.65 -36.46
CA ASP A 125 -3.44 1.63 -36.13
C ASP A 125 -3.06 1.63 -34.62
N GLY A 126 -3.69 0.78 -33.81
CA GLY A 126 -3.43 0.67 -32.37
C GLY A 126 -3.84 1.91 -31.55
N SER A 127 -4.55 2.85 -32.17
CA SER A 127 -4.95 4.14 -31.56
C SER A 127 -6.23 4.08 -30.72
N ASP A 128 -6.86 2.90 -30.64
CA ASP A 128 -8.16 2.75 -29.94
C ASP A 128 -8.03 2.74 -28.42
N TYR A 129 -6.82 2.53 -27.89
CA TYR A 129 -6.57 2.39 -26.46
C TYR A 129 -5.35 3.17 -25.98
N ILE A 130 -5.45 3.73 -24.77
CA ILE A 130 -4.31 4.20 -24.00
C ILE A 130 -3.88 3.07 -23.07
N LEU A 131 -2.64 2.61 -23.25
CA LEU A 131 -2.04 1.60 -22.40
C LEU A 131 -1.70 2.19 -21.03
N LEU A 132 -2.24 1.62 -19.97
CA LEU A 132 -1.94 2.00 -18.59
C LEU A 132 -1.32 0.81 -17.84
N ASN A 133 -0.14 1.04 -17.27
CA ASN A 133 0.51 0.02 -16.45
C ASN A 133 -0.16 -0.07 -15.07
N PRO A 134 -0.25 -1.26 -14.48
CA PRO A 134 -0.65 -1.41 -13.08
C PRO A 134 0.26 -0.59 -12.15
N GLY A 135 -0.32 0.01 -11.11
CA GLY A 135 0.42 0.90 -10.20
C GLY A 135 0.45 2.35 -10.68
N GLU A 136 1.58 3.03 -10.46
CA GLU A 136 1.71 4.47 -10.77
C GLU A 136 2.12 4.71 -12.22
N ASN A 137 1.38 5.58 -12.91
CA ASN A 137 1.71 6.08 -14.23
C ASN A 137 1.97 7.58 -14.09
N LYS A 138 3.12 8.04 -14.59
CA LYS A 138 3.59 9.43 -14.49
C LYS A 138 3.60 10.06 -15.87
N PHE A 139 3.01 11.23 -15.98
CA PHE A 139 2.91 12.00 -17.22
C PHE A 139 3.51 13.39 -17.03
N ASP A 140 4.17 13.89 -18.06
CA ASP A 140 4.68 15.26 -18.10
C ASP A 140 3.54 16.21 -18.44
N GLN A 141 3.17 17.10 -17.52
CA GLN A 141 2.01 17.99 -17.72
C GLN A 141 2.17 18.96 -18.88
N GLU A 142 3.40 19.37 -19.19
CA GLU A 142 3.66 20.32 -20.26
C GLU A 142 3.75 19.61 -21.61
N LYS A 143 4.49 18.48 -21.66
CA LYS A 143 4.65 17.72 -22.91
C LYS A 143 3.41 16.94 -23.30
N GLU A 144 2.69 16.38 -22.33
CA GLU A 144 1.52 15.51 -22.53
C GLU A 144 0.20 16.20 -22.12
N LYS A 145 0.15 17.54 -22.19
CA LYS A 145 -0.99 18.36 -21.72
C LYS A 145 -2.37 17.83 -22.14
N ARG A 146 -2.54 17.48 -23.42
CA ARG A 146 -3.82 16.98 -23.96
C ARG A 146 -4.19 15.59 -23.42
N LYS A 147 -3.21 14.71 -23.30
CA LYS A 147 -3.40 13.37 -22.75
C LYS A 147 -3.78 13.46 -21.27
N VAL A 148 -3.10 14.33 -20.52
CA VAL A 148 -3.44 14.63 -19.13
C VAL A 148 -4.85 15.19 -19.01
N GLN A 149 -5.23 16.14 -19.87
CA GLN A 149 -6.57 16.71 -19.89
C GLN A 149 -7.64 15.64 -20.17
N PHE A 150 -7.41 14.76 -21.15
CA PHE A 150 -8.27 13.61 -21.43
C PHE A 150 -8.39 12.69 -20.21
N LEU A 151 -7.27 12.30 -19.60
CA LEU A 151 -7.24 11.42 -18.42
C LEU A 151 -7.97 12.03 -17.21
N ARG A 152 -7.94 13.35 -17.02
CA ARG A 152 -8.67 14.01 -15.94
C ARG A 152 -10.18 13.86 -16.08
N VAL A 153 -10.70 13.97 -17.30
CA VAL A 153 -12.14 14.01 -17.57
C VAL A 153 -12.71 12.64 -17.95
N HIS A 154 -11.87 11.68 -18.28
CA HIS A 154 -12.29 10.36 -18.72
C HIS A 154 -13.17 9.64 -17.66
N PRO A 155 -14.26 8.95 -18.07
CA PRO A 155 -15.15 8.24 -17.13
C PRO A 155 -14.46 7.15 -16.28
N GLY A 156 -13.40 6.55 -16.82
CA GLY A 156 -12.55 5.59 -16.11
C GLY A 156 -11.75 6.20 -14.95
N ASN A 157 -11.63 7.53 -14.85
CA ASN A 157 -11.06 8.21 -13.70
C ASN A 157 -12.08 8.28 -12.56
N PHE A 158 -11.72 7.77 -11.38
CA PHE A 158 -12.52 7.91 -10.16
C PHE A 158 -12.89 9.37 -9.88
N ASN A 159 -11.94 10.29 -10.08
CA ASN A 159 -12.06 11.71 -9.72
C ASN A 159 -12.72 12.58 -10.79
N SER A 160 -13.01 12.06 -11.99
CA SER A 160 -13.64 12.86 -13.06
C SER A 160 -15.04 13.32 -12.65
N LYS A 161 -15.26 14.64 -12.75
CA LYS A 161 -16.57 15.28 -12.55
C LYS A 161 -17.39 15.40 -13.83
N SER A 162 -16.73 15.33 -14.99
CA SER A 162 -17.35 15.45 -16.31
C SER A 162 -17.94 14.14 -16.82
N LYS A 163 -18.03 13.09 -15.99
CA LYS A 163 -18.57 11.78 -16.37
C LYS A 163 -20.02 11.62 -15.94
N ASN A 164 -20.75 10.77 -16.67
CA ASN A 164 -22.09 10.37 -16.27
C ASN A 164 -22.04 9.68 -14.89
N PRO A 165 -22.78 10.17 -13.88
CA PRO A 165 -22.80 9.57 -12.54
C PRO A 165 -23.45 8.17 -12.51
N ASN A 166 -24.23 7.82 -13.53
CA ASN A 166 -24.89 6.52 -13.64
C ASN A 166 -24.58 5.81 -14.97
N PRO A 167 -23.32 5.35 -15.18
CA PRO A 167 -22.93 4.66 -16.40
C PRO A 167 -23.51 3.24 -16.44
N GLN A 168 -23.84 2.74 -17.64
CA GLN A 168 -24.31 1.36 -17.82
C GLN A 168 -23.25 0.31 -17.41
N ILE A 169 -21.96 0.65 -17.55
CA ILE A 169 -20.83 -0.16 -17.06
C ILE A 169 -20.31 0.49 -15.78
N LYS A 170 -20.38 -0.24 -14.66
CA LYS A 170 -19.91 0.23 -13.35
C LYS A 170 -18.45 -0.14 -13.13
N GLY A 171 -17.64 0.81 -12.68
CA GLY A 171 -16.24 0.60 -12.32
C GLY A 171 -15.35 1.78 -12.69
N PHE A 172 -14.23 1.94 -11.97
CA PHE A 172 -13.20 2.92 -12.29
C PHE A 172 -11.91 2.18 -12.61
N VAL A 173 -11.16 2.67 -13.59
CA VAL A 173 -9.90 2.07 -14.05
C VAL A 173 -8.72 2.63 -13.25
N TYR A 174 -8.77 3.92 -12.91
CA TYR A 174 -7.70 4.60 -12.18
C TYR A 174 -8.22 5.75 -11.32
N LYS A 175 -7.34 6.28 -10.46
CA LYS A 175 -7.56 7.50 -9.69
C LYS A 175 -6.37 8.45 -9.81
N GLU A 176 -6.62 9.74 -9.67
CA GLU A 176 -5.55 10.73 -9.58
C GLU A 176 -4.83 10.61 -8.24
N VAL A 177 -3.50 10.66 -8.27
CA VAL A 177 -2.69 10.73 -7.06
C VAL A 177 -2.47 12.20 -6.73
N THR A 178 -3.04 12.66 -5.62
CA THR A 178 -2.81 14.02 -5.15
C THR A 178 -1.59 14.07 -4.24
N VAL A 179 -0.88 15.21 -4.22
CA VAL A 179 0.32 15.44 -3.37
C VAL A 179 0.04 15.19 -1.87
N LYS A 180 -1.23 15.26 -1.44
CA LYS A 180 -1.62 14.93 -0.07
C LYS A 180 -1.54 13.42 0.24
N ASP A 181 -1.88 12.57 -0.72
CA ASP A 181 -1.98 11.12 -0.48
C ASP A 181 -0.60 10.43 -0.44
N GLU A 182 0.37 10.92 -1.23
CA GLU A 182 1.76 10.44 -1.18
C GLU A 182 2.46 10.86 0.11
N ASN A 183 2.21 12.09 0.58
CA ASN A 183 2.84 12.59 1.80
C ASN A 183 2.34 11.86 3.05
N VAL A 184 1.05 11.54 3.20
CA VAL A 184 0.56 10.87 4.42
C VAL A 184 1.11 9.45 4.53
N ALA A 185 1.11 8.66 3.46
CA ALA A 185 1.63 7.29 3.50
C ALA A 185 3.16 7.25 3.70
N TYR A 186 3.90 8.15 3.04
CA TYR A 186 5.34 8.28 3.23
C TYR A 186 5.70 8.76 4.65
N VAL A 187 4.99 9.77 5.16
CA VAL A 187 5.17 10.27 6.52
C VAL A 187 4.84 9.18 7.54
N ALA A 188 3.71 8.47 7.39
CA ALA A 188 3.34 7.37 8.29
C ALA A 188 4.37 6.23 8.27
N HIS A 189 4.90 5.86 7.09
CA HIS A 189 5.98 4.87 6.99
C HIS A 189 7.24 5.34 7.69
N LYS A 190 7.61 6.62 7.50
CA LYS A 190 8.80 7.21 8.11
C LYS A 190 8.67 7.32 9.63
N GLU A 191 7.51 7.74 10.13
CA GLU A 191 7.21 7.77 11.57
C GLU A 191 7.28 6.36 12.16
N SER A 192 6.65 5.38 11.51
CA SER A 192 6.69 3.98 11.96
C SER A 192 8.11 3.41 11.96
N SER A 193 8.91 3.73 10.95
CA SER A 193 10.32 3.35 10.86
C SER A 193 11.16 3.99 11.96
N LEU A 194 10.93 5.27 12.29
CA LEU A 194 11.59 5.94 13.40
C LEU A 194 11.21 5.30 14.75
N GLU A 195 9.94 4.99 14.98
CA GLU A 195 9.49 4.31 16.19
C GLU A 195 10.11 2.91 16.34
N ALA A 196 10.09 2.12 15.27
CA ALA A 196 10.69 0.79 15.25
C ALA A 196 12.22 0.85 15.44
N GLY A 197 12.89 1.81 14.80
CA GLY A 197 14.32 2.04 14.99
C GLY A 197 14.66 2.49 16.42
N LEU A 198 13.83 3.33 17.03
CA LEU A 198 13.97 3.74 18.44
C LEU A 198 13.80 2.56 19.39
N PHE A 199 12.87 1.64 19.10
CA PHE A 199 12.72 0.40 19.86
C PHE A 199 14.02 -0.43 19.84
N VAL A 200 14.58 -0.68 18.65
CA VAL A 200 15.86 -1.42 18.51
C VAL A 200 17.00 -0.69 19.20
N LYS A 201 17.09 0.63 19.04
CA LYS A 201 18.10 1.46 19.71
C LYS A 201 18.00 1.40 21.23
N GLY A 202 16.79 1.34 21.79
CA GLY A 202 16.58 1.19 23.23
C GLY A 202 17.14 -0.13 23.78
N LEU A 203 17.04 -1.21 23.00
CA LEU A 203 17.59 -2.51 23.34
C LEU A 203 19.11 -2.59 23.18
N ALA A 204 19.71 -1.79 22.30
CA ALA A 204 21.15 -1.75 22.02
C ALA A 204 22.02 -1.25 23.20
N THR A 205 21.40 -0.96 24.35
CA THR A 205 22.11 -0.77 25.61
C THR A 205 22.76 -2.06 26.13
N ASP A 206 22.32 -3.23 25.65
CA ASP A 206 22.87 -4.54 25.95
C ASP A 206 22.88 -5.41 24.68
N ASP A 207 24.08 -5.77 24.21
CA ASP A 207 24.29 -6.62 23.02
C ASP A 207 23.50 -7.93 23.07
N LYS A 208 23.26 -8.48 24.27
CA LYS A 208 22.49 -9.71 24.41
C LYS A 208 21.01 -9.50 24.11
N LYS A 209 20.44 -8.32 24.38
CA LYS A 209 19.04 -8.01 24.01
C LYS A 209 18.87 -7.97 22.49
N ILE A 210 19.86 -7.42 21.80
CA ILE A 210 19.93 -7.43 20.33
C ILE A 210 20.01 -8.87 19.81
N ALA A 211 20.88 -9.70 20.39
CA ALA A 211 20.98 -11.10 20.01
C ALA A 211 19.67 -11.88 20.23
N ASN A 212 18.99 -11.64 21.36
CA ASN A 212 17.71 -12.29 21.67
C ASN A 212 16.60 -11.86 20.70
N LEU A 213 16.48 -10.55 20.42
CA LEU A 213 15.49 -10.07 19.44
C LEU A 213 15.75 -10.65 18.04
N PHE A 214 17.03 -10.72 17.66
CA PHE A 214 17.44 -11.35 16.40
C PHE A 214 17.02 -12.82 16.34
N GLU A 215 17.30 -13.60 17.39
CA GLU A 215 16.91 -15.01 17.49
C GLU A 215 15.38 -15.20 17.40
N ILE A 216 14.61 -14.34 18.07
CA ILE A 216 13.14 -14.36 17.99
C ILE A 216 12.67 -14.16 16.55
N PHE A 217 13.23 -13.16 15.86
CA PHE A 217 12.81 -12.81 14.51
C PHE A 217 13.22 -13.87 13.49
N GLU A 218 14.41 -14.45 13.63
CA GLU A 218 14.86 -15.60 12.86
C GLU A 218 13.92 -16.81 13.08
N GLY A 219 13.48 -17.04 14.32
CA GLY A 219 12.49 -18.06 14.67
C GLY A 219 11.11 -17.86 14.01
N TYR A 220 10.77 -16.63 13.62
CA TYR A 220 9.58 -16.32 12.81
C TYR A 220 9.84 -16.30 11.30
N GLY A 221 11.03 -16.70 10.85
CA GLY A 221 11.39 -16.80 9.44
C GLY A 221 11.81 -15.48 8.80
N LEU A 222 12.13 -14.44 9.58
CA LEU A 222 12.70 -13.21 9.03
C LEU A 222 14.18 -13.43 8.68
N THR A 223 14.53 -13.28 7.40
CA THR A 223 15.89 -13.49 6.89
C THR A 223 16.68 -12.18 6.87
N PHE A 224 17.89 -12.19 7.42
CA PHE A 224 18.77 -11.02 7.49
C PHE A 224 19.94 -11.06 6.48
N GLY A 225 19.74 -11.74 5.35
CA GLY A 225 20.78 -11.95 4.35
C GLY A 225 21.93 -12.77 4.91
N ASP A 226 23.16 -12.24 4.84
CA ASP A 226 24.37 -12.92 5.31
C ASP A 226 24.55 -12.88 6.85
N VAL A 227 23.71 -12.12 7.56
CA VAL A 227 23.77 -12.02 9.02
C VAL A 227 23.05 -13.22 9.66
N ASN A 228 23.72 -13.90 10.58
CA ASN A 228 23.22 -15.10 11.25
C ASN A 228 23.58 -15.11 12.75
N TYR A 229 23.25 -16.19 13.46
CA TYR A 229 23.49 -16.33 14.89
C TYR A 229 24.97 -16.20 15.33
N LEU A 230 25.93 -16.45 14.43
CA LEU A 230 27.37 -16.28 14.70
C LEU A 230 27.89 -14.87 14.40
N SER A 231 27.09 -14.01 13.75
CA SER A 231 27.49 -12.64 13.42
C SER A 231 27.69 -11.77 14.66
N SER A 232 28.49 -10.72 14.50
CA SER A 232 28.78 -9.79 15.60
C SER A 232 27.52 -9.06 16.09
N PRO A 233 27.48 -8.60 17.35
CA PRO A 233 26.37 -7.80 17.87
C PRO A 233 26.06 -6.58 16.99
N THR A 234 27.11 -5.92 16.48
CA THR A 234 27.00 -4.77 15.58
C THR A 234 26.30 -5.12 14.27
N ASP A 235 26.60 -6.28 13.68
CA ASP A 235 25.98 -6.70 12.42
C ASP A 235 24.52 -7.08 12.62
N LYS A 236 24.20 -7.76 13.72
CA LYS A 236 22.81 -8.06 14.12
C LYS A 236 22.01 -6.79 14.38
N TYR A 237 22.61 -5.80 15.05
CA TYR A 237 22.00 -4.50 15.29
C TYR A 237 21.69 -3.78 13.96
N LYS A 238 22.66 -3.72 13.03
CA LYS A 238 22.45 -3.12 11.70
C LYS A 238 21.36 -3.84 10.91
N ALA A 239 21.33 -5.17 10.98
CA ALA A 239 20.32 -5.97 10.30
C ALA A 239 18.91 -5.70 10.82
N LEU A 240 18.75 -5.59 12.14
CA LEU A 240 17.48 -5.21 12.77
C LEU A 240 17.06 -3.77 12.43
N LEU A 241 17.99 -2.82 12.41
CA LEU A 241 17.69 -1.45 11.94
C LEU A 241 17.23 -1.44 10.49
N ASN A 242 17.91 -2.17 9.60
CA ASN A 242 17.49 -2.29 8.21
C ASN A 242 16.08 -2.89 8.08
N ALA A 243 15.74 -3.90 8.89
CA ALA A 243 14.39 -4.45 8.93
C ALA A 243 13.34 -3.39 9.34
N THR A 244 13.68 -2.50 10.27
CA THR A 244 12.79 -1.41 10.71
C THR A 244 12.57 -0.34 9.62
N GLU A 245 13.50 -0.18 8.68
CA GLU A 245 13.37 0.76 7.56
C GLU A 245 12.58 0.17 6.40
N VAL A 246 12.79 -1.12 6.10
CA VAL A 246 12.17 -1.82 4.98
C VAL A 246 10.70 -2.12 5.24
N ASP A 247 10.36 -2.67 6.42
CA ASP A 247 8.99 -3.05 6.77
C ASP A 247 8.70 -2.81 8.28
N PRO A 248 8.50 -1.55 8.71
CA PRO A 248 8.24 -1.21 10.10
C PRO A 248 6.94 -1.80 10.65
N GLU A 249 5.90 -1.92 9.81
CA GLU A 249 4.65 -2.55 10.23
C GLU A 249 4.83 -4.05 10.46
N GLY A 250 5.52 -4.74 9.54
CA GLY A 250 5.88 -6.14 9.69
C GLY A 250 6.73 -6.38 10.94
N PHE A 251 7.71 -5.50 11.19
CA PHE A 251 8.52 -5.52 12.40
C PHE A 251 7.66 -5.53 13.68
N PHE A 252 6.76 -4.56 13.84
CA PHE A 252 5.91 -4.49 15.03
C PHE A 252 4.86 -5.60 15.10
N LYS A 253 4.39 -6.13 13.96
CA LYS A 253 3.53 -7.32 13.91
C LYS A 253 4.26 -8.54 14.47
N LEU A 254 5.55 -8.74 14.17
CA LEU A 254 6.35 -9.82 14.74
C LEU A 254 6.55 -9.67 16.25
N VAL A 255 6.88 -8.47 16.74
CA VAL A 255 6.97 -8.19 18.18
C VAL A 255 5.64 -8.50 18.87
N SER A 256 4.54 -7.99 18.32
CA SER A 256 3.20 -8.18 18.89
C SER A 256 2.78 -9.65 18.87
N ARG A 257 3.13 -10.38 17.79
CA ARG A 257 2.89 -11.82 17.68
C ARG A 257 3.63 -12.59 18.75
N TYR A 258 4.92 -12.32 18.95
CA TYR A 258 5.71 -12.99 20.00
C TYR A 258 5.14 -12.74 21.40
N LYS A 259 4.84 -11.49 21.70
CA LYS A 259 4.22 -11.11 22.98
C LYS A 259 2.90 -11.84 23.21
N LYS A 260 2.06 -11.90 22.18
CA LYS A 260 0.77 -12.61 22.23
C LYS A 260 0.97 -14.11 22.44
N GLU A 261 1.83 -14.76 21.67
CA GLU A 261 2.08 -16.21 21.80
C GLU A 261 2.63 -16.56 23.20
N LEU A 262 3.51 -15.72 23.76
CA LEU A 262 3.99 -15.86 25.12
C LEU A 262 2.86 -15.72 26.16
N TYR A 263 2.00 -14.70 25.99
CA TYR A 263 0.84 -14.51 26.85
C TYR A 263 -0.13 -15.70 26.78
N ASP A 264 -0.40 -16.21 25.58
CA ASP A 264 -1.26 -17.36 25.35
C ASP A 264 -0.69 -18.63 26.03
N LYS A 265 0.64 -18.78 26.13
CA LYS A 265 1.27 -19.87 26.89
C LYS A 265 1.02 -19.75 28.40
N PHE A 266 1.00 -18.53 28.95
CA PHE A 266 0.60 -18.32 30.35
C PHE A 266 -0.88 -18.65 30.56
N GLN A 267 -1.76 -18.27 29.65
CA GLN A 267 -3.18 -18.65 29.72
C GLN A 267 -3.38 -20.16 29.60
N TYR A 268 -2.61 -20.82 28.72
CA TYR A 268 -2.60 -22.27 28.61
C TYR A 268 -2.21 -22.91 29.94
N ALA A 269 -1.11 -22.50 30.57
CA ALA A 269 -0.71 -23.00 31.88
C ALA A 269 -1.77 -22.77 32.98
N ASP A 270 -2.42 -21.60 32.98
CA ASP A 270 -3.50 -21.26 33.92
C ASP A 270 -4.73 -22.18 33.74
N SER A 271 -5.06 -22.56 32.49
CA SER A 271 -6.18 -23.45 32.19
C SER A 271 -6.02 -24.86 32.79
N PHE A 272 -4.78 -25.32 32.97
CA PHE A 272 -4.45 -26.57 33.70
C PHE A 272 -4.34 -26.37 35.20
N ARG A 273 -4.60 -25.16 35.72
CA ARG A 273 -4.33 -24.76 37.12
C ARG A 273 -2.88 -25.02 37.53
N ALA A 274 -1.97 -24.97 36.56
CA ALA A 274 -0.55 -25.26 36.78
C ALA A 274 0.24 -24.01 37.17
N LEU A 275 -0.30 -22.81 36.90
CA LEU A 275 0.35 -21.54 37.16
C LEU A 275 0.17 -21.11 38.63
N ASP A 276 1.27 -20.79 39.31
CA ASP A 276 1.28 -20.20 40.64
C ASP A 276 1.95 -18.83 40.61
N LEU A 277 1.26 -17.81 41.14
CA LEU A 277 1.67 -16.42 41.12
C LEU A 277 1.81 -15.92 42.56
N SER A 278 3.04 -15.87 43.07
CA SER A 278 3.29 -15.53 44.47
C SER A 278 3.19 -14.02 44.73
N LYS A 279 2.95 -13.64 46.00
CA LYS A 279 2.97 -12.24 46.46
C LYS A 279 4.38 -11.63 46.51
N GLU A 280 5.41 -12.47 46.37
CA GLU A 280 6.83 -12.15 46.44
C GLU A 280 7.46 -11.97 45.05
N GLY A 281 6.67 -12.03 43.98
CA GLY A 281 7.18 -11.85 42.61
C GLY A 281 7.72 -13.14 41.99
N ASN A 282 7.27 -14.31 42.43
CA ASN A 282 7.67 -15.58 41.86
C ASN A 282 6.55 -16.15 40.98
N ILE A 283 6.93 -16.67 39.81
CA ILE A 283 6.04 -17.43 38.94
C ILE A 283 6.47 -18.89 38.97
N GLY A 284 5.62 -19.74 39.55
CA GLY A 284 5.76 -21.18 39.58
C GLY A 284 4.92 -21.86 38.51
N LEU A 285 5.38 -23.01 38.03
CA LEU A 285 4.67 -23.88 37.10
C LEU A 285 4.70 -25.33 37.59
N SER A 286 3.54 -25.85 37.93
CA SER A 286 3.35 -27.23 38.38
C SER A 286 3.26 -28.18 37.19
N VAL A 287 4.26 -29.02 37.02
CA VAL A 287 4.32 -30.04 35.95
C VAL A 287 4.51 -31.39 36.59
N ASN A 288 3.65 -32.36 36.26
CA ASN A 288 3.69 -33.73 36.80
C ASN A 288 3.77 -33.77 38.35
N GLY A 289 3.02 -32.90 39.03
CA GLY A 289 2.99 -32.81 40.49
C GLY A 289 4.22 -32.14 41.14
N LYS A 290 5.18 -31.65 40.34
CA LYS A 290 6.34 -30.89 40.85
C LYS A 290 6.22 -29.41 40.47
N VAL A 291 6.34 -28.53 41.46
CA VAL A 291 6.41 -27.08 41.25
C VAL A 291 7.80 -26.73 40.73
N ASN A 292 7.88 -26.15 39.55
CA ASN A 292 9.11 -25.59 38.97
C ASN A 292 9.02 -24.09 39.07
N LEU A 293 9.99 -23.46 39.71
CA LEU A 293 9.97 -22.01 39.87
C LEU A 293 10.65 -21.38 38.65
N VAL A 294 9.85 -20.78 37.78
CA VAL A 294 10.25 -20.40 36.41
C VAL A 294 10.76 -18.96 36.36
N PHE A 295 10.05 -18.04 37.04
CA PHE A 295 10.49 -16.66 37.20
C PHE A 295 10.61 -16.31 38.68
N GLN A 296 11.64 -15.53 39.00
CA GLN A 296 12.00 -15.13 40.36
C GLN A 296 12.19 -13.62 40.40
N ASN A 297 11.78 -13.00 41.50
CA ASN A 297 11.97 -11.57 41.76
C ASN A 297 11.40 -10.68 40.65
N VAL A 298 10.26 -11.07 40.07
CA VAL A 298 9.50 -10.22 39.15
C VAL A 298 9.03 -8.99 39.93
N PRO A 299 9.30 -7.75 39.46
CA PRO A 299 8.96 -6.53 40.21
C PRO A 299 7.45 -6.37 40.47
N GLU A 300 6.63 -6.84 39.54
CA GLU A 300 5.18 -6.76 39.61
C GLU A 300 4.57 -7.89 40.46
N LYS A 301 3.25 -7.79 40.73
CA LYS A 301 2.52 -8.79 41.53
C LYS A 301 1.28 -9.33 40.84
N GLY A 302 0.95 -10.58 41.13
CA GLY A 302 -0.21 -11.28 40.56
C GLY A 302 -0.13 -11.31 39.03
N LYS A 303 -1.27 -11.10 38.34
CA LYS A 303 -1.33 -11.17 36.87
C LYS A 303 -0.41 -10.16 36.16
N LYS A 304 -0.09 -9.02 36.79
CA LYS A 304 0.85 -8.03 36.23
C LYS A 304 2.27 -8.56 36.08
N MET A 305 2.63 -9.66 36.76
CA MET A 305 3.91 -10.34 36.53
C MET A 305 4.02 -10.87 35.10
N ILE A 306 2.91 -11.35 34.51
CA ILE A 306 2.87 -11.86 33.14
C ILE A 306 3.10 -10.71 32.15
N ASP A 307 2.44 -9.57 32.38
CA ASP A 307 2.62 -8.37 31.56
C ASP A 307 4.09 -7.91 31.62
N TRP A 308 4.68 -7.90 32.81
CA TRP A 308 6.10 -7.55 32.98
C TRP A 308 7.04 -8.48 32.21
N VAL A 309 6.84 -9.80 32.29
CA VAL A 309 7.64 -10.78 31.54
C VAL A 309 7.47 -10.56 30.03
N THR A 310 6.25 -10.28 29.59
CA THR A 310 5.92 -10.05 28.17
C THR A 310 6.55 -8.76 27.64
N GLU A 311 6.67 -7.72 28.47
CA GLU A 311 7.31 -6.45 28.09
C GLU A 311 8.85 -6.53 28.13
N ASN A 312 9.42 -7.35 29.01
CA ASN A 312 10.88 -7.51 29.16
C ASN A 312 11.40 -8.75 28.42
N PHE A 313 10.70 -9.19 27.39
CA PHE A 313 10.94 -10.49 26.74
C PHE A 313 12.33 -10.65 26.10
N ALA A 314 12.96 -9.53 25.72
CA ALA A 314 14.31 -9.52 25.14
C ALA A 314 15.42 -9.46 26.20
N ASP A 315 15.09 -9.20 27.48
CA ASP A 315 16.10 -9.19 28.55
C ASP A 315 16.74 -10.57 28.70
N PRO A 316 18.08 -10.68 28.81
CA PRO A 316 18.76 -11.99 28.72
C PRO A 316 18.29 -13.01 29.75
N VAL A 317 18.09 -12.57 31.00
CA VAL A 317 17.61 -13.44 32.07
C VAL A 317 16.14 -13.84 31.85
N VAL A 318 15.33 -12.93 31.31
CA VAL A 318 13.90 -13.17 31.05
C VAL A 318 13.74 -14.10 29.85
N PHE A 319 14.48 -13.86 28.77
CA PHE A 319 14.46 -14.64 27.55
C PHE A 319 14.82 -16.11 27.78
N GLU A 320 15.89 -16.38 28.54
CA GLU A 320 16.27 -17.76 28.90
C GLU A 320 15.20 -18.44 29.77
N LYS A 321 14.59 -17.69 30.70
CA LYS A 321 13.47 -18.20 31.50
C LYS A 321 12.22 -18.46 30.66
N ILE A 322 11.97 -17.67 29.62
CA ILE A 322 10.88 -17.91 28.65
C ILE A 322 11.13 -19.21 27.87
N LYS A 323 12.35 -19.48 27.41
CA LYS A 323 12.69 -20.77 26.77
C LYS A 323 12.41 -21.95 27.71
N HIS A 324 12.84 -21.83 28.97
CA HIS A 324 12.55 -22.86 29.98
C HIS A 324 11.05 -23.01 30.24
N PHE A 325 10.32 -21.90 30.41
CA PHE A 325 8.86 -21.88 30.57
C PHE A 325 8.15 -22.62 29.45
N ASN A 326 8.48 -22.29 28.20
CA ASN A 326 7.88 -22.92 27.02
C ASN A 326 8.11 -24.44 27.01
N SER A 327 9.34 -24.89 27.33
CA SER A 327 9.67 -26.32 27.42
C SER A 327 8.91 -27.07 28.52
N LEU A 328 8.48 -26.38 29.58
CA LEU A 328 7.65 -26.94 30.65
C LEU A 328 6.18 -26.98 30.26
N CYS A 329 5.68 -25.95 29.57
CA CYS A 329 4.31 -25.91 29.05
C CYS A 329 4.01 -27.08 28.10
N GLU A 330 4.99 -27.52 27.30
CA GLU A 330 4.86 -28.70 26.42
C GLU A 330 4.62 -30.01 27.18
N LYS A 331 4.93 -30.05 28.48
CA LYS A 331 4.78 -31.23 29.34
C LYS A 331 3.46 -31.24 30.12
N LEU A 332 2.67 -30.16 30.02
CA LEU A 332 1.33 -30.11 30.60
C LEU A 332 0.39 -30.99 29.76
N LYS A 333 -0.25 -31.96 30.41
CA LYS A 333 -1.14 -32.95 29.80
C LYS A 333 -2.53 -32.85 30.36
#